data_AF-A0A9Q5VJZ1-F1
#
_entry.id   AF-A0A9Q5VJZ1-F1
#
_cell.length_a   1.000
_cell.length_b   1.000
_cell.length_c   1.000
_cell.angle_alpha   90.00
_cell.angle_beta   90.00
_cell.angle_gamma   90.00
#
_symmetry.space_group_name_H-M   'P 1'
#
loop_
_entity.id
_entity.type
_entity.pdbx_description
1 polymer ?
#
loop_
_entity_poly.entity_id
_entity_poly.type
_entity_poly.pdbx_seq_one_letter_code
_entity_poly.pdbx_strand_id
1 'polypeptide(L)'
;MHALSIFFMFFMISHTSHSLTMLYNERPPYLKTESKQQVLGLTGTFITQVFKTAKTPLHWKKTPAKRHLLLIKKNAEPLCAAGWFKNPQREKYAQYALRHLKCNTQ
;
A
#
# COMPACT_ATOMS: atom_id res chain seq x y z
N MET A 1 -47.92 -20.51 14.59
CA MET A 1 -46.58 -20.48 15.23
C MET A 1 -45.42 -20.56 14.22
N HIS A 2 -45.57 -20.12 12.97
CA HIS A 2 -44.49 -20.18 11.96
C HIS A 2 -44.46 -18.90 11.11
N ALA A 3 -43.98 -17.79 11.65
CA ALA A 3 -43.85 -16.55 10.88
C ALA A 3 -42.73 -15.62 11.38
N LEU A 4 -41.66 -16.15 11.95
CA LEU A 4 -40.59 -15.33 12.56
C LEU A 4 -39.16 -15.71 12.14
N SER A 5 -39.00 -16.57 11.12
CA SER A 5 -37.68 -17.14 10.78
C SER A 5 -37.17 -16.77 9.38
N ILE A 6 -37.51 -15.59 8.86
CA ILE A 6 -36.95 -15.06 7.59
C ILE A 6 -36.57 -13.59 7.74
N PHE A 7 -35.88 -13.23 8.83
CA PHE A 7 -35.15 -11.98 8.90
C PHE A 7 -33.71 -12.21 9.37
N PHE A 8 -33.10 -13.28 8.85
CA PHE A 8 -31.64 -13.40 8.81
C PHE A 8 -31.17 -13.21 7.36
N MET A 9 -31.75 -12.20 6.70
CA MET A 9 -31.40 -11.82 5.34
C MET A 9 -30.06 -11.10 5.41
N PHE A 10 -29.00 -11.86 5.14
CA PHE A 10 -27.83 -11.38 4.40
C PHE A 10 -27.23 -10.05 4.89
N PHE A 11 -26.54 -10.09 6.03
CA PHE A 11 -25.50 -9.09 6.28
C PHE A 11 -24.27 -9.47 5.43
N MET A 12 -24.37 -9.25 4.12
CA MET A 12 -23.21 -9.32 3.21
C MET A 12 -22.29 -8.16 3.55
N ILE A 13 -21.26 -8.45 4.34
CA ILE A 13 -20.16 -7.53 4.62
C ILE A 13 -19.48 -7.25 3.28
N SER A 14 -19.77 -6.08 2.70
CA SER A 14 -19.07 -5.61 1.52
C SER A 14 -17.65 -5.22 1.91
N HIS A 15 -16.68 -6.06 1.57
CA HIS A 15 -15.27 -5.72 1.69
C HIS A 15 -14.91 -4.83 0.50
N THR A 16 -15.00 -3.50 0.67
CA THR A 16 -14.36 -2.57 -0.27
C THR A 16 -12.86 -2.81 -0.20
N SER A 17 -12.37 -3.63 -1.11
CA SER A 17 -10.95 -3.85 -1.32
C SER A 17 -10.36 -2.58 -1.93
N HIS A 18 -10.04 -1.61 -1.08
CA HIS A 18 -9.39 -0.37 -1.51
C HIS A 18 -8.00 -0.73 -2.06
N SER A 19 -7.77 -0.46 -3.34
CA SER A 19 -6.47 -0.73 -3.95
C SER A 19 -5.47 0.34 -3.48
N LEU A 20 -4.27 -0.10 -3.10
CA LEU A 20 -3.22 0.78 -2.63
C LEU A 20 -2.23 1.07 -3.75
N THR A 21 -1.86 2.33 -3.94
CA THR A 21 -0.78 2.69 -4.84
C THR A 21 0.57 2.77 -4.11
N MET A 22 1.54 2.02 -4.61
CA MET A 22 2.92 1.96 -4.12
C MET A 22 3.86 2.72 -5.06
N LEU A 23 4.30 3.89 -4.62
CA LEU A 23 5.32 4.68 -5.31
C LEU A 23 6.68 4.02 -5.15
N TYR A 24 7.41 3.86 -6.25
CA TYR A 24 8.77 3.31 -6.22
C TYR A 24 9.67 4.00 -7.23
N ASN A 25 10.96 4.05 -6.90
CA ASN A 25 12.02 4.45 -7.81
C ASN A 25 12.92 3.23 -8.03
N GLU A 26 13.35 2.98 -9.27
CA GLU A 26 14.26 1.86 -9.52
C GLU A 26 15.59 2.04 -8.80
N ARG A 27 15.99 0.98 -8.10
CA ARG A 27 17.22 0.94 -7.31
C ARG A 27 17.59 -0.52 -7.04
N PRO A 28 18.20 -1.23 -8.00
CA PRO A 28 18.79 -2.53 -7.73
C PRO A 28 19.81 -2.44 -6.56
N PRO A 29 19.94 -3.48 -5.72
CA PRO A 29 19.18 -4.74 -5.73
C PRO A 29 17.84 -4.68 -4.98
N TYR A 30 17.39 -3.51 -4.54
CA TYR A 30 16.23 -3.36 -3.64
C TYR A 30 14.88 -3.32 -4.37
N LEU A 31 14.82 -2.61 -5.50
CA LEU A 31 13.61 -2.36 -6.28
C LEU A 31 13.95 -2.42 -7.78
N LYS A 32 13.46 -3.47 -8.46
CA LYS A 32 13.61 -3.68 -9.90
C LYS A 32 12.24 -4.00 -10.50
N THR A 33 11.86 -3.31 -11.56
CA THR A 33 10.61 -3.61 -12.26
C THR A 33 10.73 -4.96 -12.96
N GLU A 34 9.78 -5.86 -12.73
CA GLU A 34 9.65 -7.12 -13.46
C GLU A 34 8.45 -7.08 -14.39
N SER A 35 7.31 -6.61 -13.88
CA SER A 35 6.09 -6.41 -14.66
C SER A 35 5.26 -5.26 -14.10
N LYS A 36 4.13 -4.91 -14.75
CA LYS A 36 3.23 -3.82 -14.29
C LYS A 36 2.75 -4.00 -12.84
N GLN A 37 2.63 -5.24 -12.36
CA GLN A 37 2.12 -5.56 -11.03
C GLN A 37 3.21 -6.10 -10.10
N GLN A 38 4.46 -6.21 -10.57
CA GLN A 38 5.51 -6.88 -9.83
C GLN A 38 6.81 -6.06 -9.85
N VAL A 39 7.24 -5.66 -8.66
CA VAL A 39 8.55 -5.08 -8.41
C VAL A 39 9.32 -6.06 -7.52
N LEU A 40 10.47 -6.51 -7.98
CA LEU A 40 11.35 -7.46 -7.30
C LEU A 40 12.48 -6.75 -6.57
N GLY A 41 13.26 -7.54 -5.85
CA GLY A 41 14.44 -7.11 -5.10
C GLY A 41 14.23 -7.25 -3.60
N LEU A 42 15.26 -6.91 -2.82
CA LEU A 42 15.24 -7.14 -1.36
C LEU A 42 14.03 -6.50 -0.66
N THR A 43 13.57 -5.36 -1.16
CA THR A 43 12.40 -4.64 -0.62
C THR A 43 11.16 -4.88 -1.48
N GLY A 44 11.30 -4.87 -2.81
CA GLY A 44 10.18 -5.08 -3.73
C GLY A 44 9.51 -6.44 -3.56
N THR A 45 10.30 -7.51 -3.47
CA THR A 45 9.80 -8.88 -3.28
C THR A 45 9.04 -9.01 -1.96
N PHE A 46 9.60 -8.47 -0.87
CA PHE A 46 8.96 -8.51 0.45
C PHE A 46 7.62 -7.78 0.46
N ILE A 47 7.57 -6.54 -0.05
CA ILE A 47 6.33 -5.76 -0.14
C ILE A 47 5.30 -6.50 -1.00
N THR A 48 5.68 -6.97 -2.18
CA THR A 48 4.78 -7.69 -3.08
C THR A 48 4.18 -8.92 -2.39
N GLN A 49 4.99 -9.68 -1.66
CA GLN A 49 4.53 -10.87 -0.95
C GLN A 49 3.59 -10.53 0.21
N VAL A 50 3.89 -9.50 1.00
CA VAL A 50 3.03 -9.06 2.12
C VAL A 50 1.64 -8.68 1.61
N PHE A 51 1.55 -7.87 0.56
CA PHE A 51 0.26 -7.44 -0.01
C PHE A 51 -0.50 -8.59 -0.66
N LYS A 52 0.22 -9.51 -1.32
CA LYS A 52 -0.37 -10.74 -1.87
C LYS A 52 -0.97 -11.61 -0.77
N THR A 53 -0.27 -11.83 0.35
CA THR A 53 -0.76 -12.61 1.50
C THR A 53 -1.94 -11.92 2.19
N ALA A 54 -1.92 -10.59 2.29
CA ALA A 54 -3.01 -9.80 2.86
C ALA A 54 -4.25 -9.72 1.95
N LYS A 55 -4.17 -10.23 0.71
CA LYS A 55 -5.23 -10.11 -0.32
C LYS A 55 -5.62 -8.66 -0.60
N THR A 56 -4.69 -7.73 -0.45
CA THR A 56 -4.88 -6.31 -0.75
C THR A 56 -4.28 -5.97 -2.11
N PRO A 57 -5.07 -5.50 -3.09
CA PRO A 57 -4.56 -5.12 -4.40
C PRO A 57 -3.52 -4.01 -4.29
N LEU A 58 -2.35 -4.25 -4.90
CA LEU A 58 -1.21 -3.33 -4.91
C LEU A 58 -0.93 -2.86 -6.33
N HIS A 59 -0.95 -1.55 -6.54
CA HIS A 59 -0.58 -0.93 -7.81
C HIS A 59 0.79 -0.26 -7.69
N TRP A 60 1.79 -0.82 -8.37
CA TRP A 60 3.12 -0.21 -8.44
C TRP A 60 3.11 0.98 -9.39
N LYS A 61 3.64 2.12 -8.93
CA LYS A 61 3.74 3.35 -9.71
C LYS A 61 5.16 3.89 -9.69
N LYS A 62 5.87 3.72 -10.81
CA LYS A 62 7.23 4.22 -10.98
C LYS A 62 7.23 5.74 -10.90
N THR A 63 7.89 6.28 -9.89
CA THR A 63 7.87 7.70 -9.55
C THR A 63 9.26 8.13 -9.10
N PRO A 64 9.78 9.31 -9.52
CA PRO A 64 11.04 9.82 -9.01
C PRO A 64 10.99 10.01 -7.48
N ALA A 65 12.05 9.61 -6.77
CA ALA A 65 12.08 9.62 -5.31
C ALA A 65 11.68 10.99 -4.71
N LYS A 66 12.20 12.11 -5.22
CA LYS A 66 11.83 13.46 -4.72
C LYS A 66 10.32 13.71 -4.76
N ARG A 67 9.60 13.15 -5.73
CA ARG A 67 8.16 13.30 -5.90
C ARG A 67 7.35 12.44 -4.91
N HIS A 68 7.92 11.36 -4.35
CA HIS A 68 7.25 10.56 -3.32
C HIS A 68 6.84 11.40 -2.11
N LEU A 69 7.76 12.21 -1.58
CA LEU A 69 7.52 13.00 -0.38
C LEU A 69 6.46 14.08 -0.63
N LEU A 70 6.48 14.70 -1.80
CA LEU A 70 5.48 15.69 -2.20
C LEU A 70 4.09 15.07 -2.29
N LEU A 71 3.98 13.90 -2.93
CA LEU A 71 2.70 13.20 -3.10
C LEU A 71 2.14 12.70 -1.76
N ILE A 72 2.99 12.09 -0.91
CA ILE A 72 2.58 11.64 0.43
C ILE A 72 2.15 12.82 1.29
N LYS A 73 2.89 13.94 1.27
CA LYS A 73 2.54 15.14 2.04
C LYS A 73 1.25 15.80 1.55
N LYS A 74 0.96 15.73 0.24
CA LYS A 74 -0.29 16.25 -0.33
C LYS A 74 -1.52 15.49 0.19
N ASN A 75 -1.37 14.22 0.55
CA ASN A 75 -2.42 13.37 1.11
C ASN A 75 -3.73 13.31 0.27
N ALA A 76 -3.62 13.44 -1.05
CA ALA A 76 -4.78 13.51 -1.95
C ALA A 76 -5.38 12.14 -2.31
N GLU A 77 -4.58 11.07 -2.21
CA GLU A 77 -4.92 9.69 -2.56
C GLU A 77 -4.23 8.75 -1.55
N PRO A 78 -4.73 7.53 -1.29
CA PRO A 78 -4.07 6.57 -0.40
C PRO A 78 -2.81 6.04 -1.07
N LEU A 79 -1.66 6.47 -0.57
CA LEU A 79 -0.35 6.28 -1.17
C LEU A 79 0.66 5.77 -0.16
N CYS A 80 1.38 4.72 -0.54
CA CYS A 80 2.62 4.34 0.12
C CYS A 80 3.81 4.51 -0.82
N ALA A 81 5.02 4.60 -0.27
CA ALA A 81 6.26 4.66 -1.00
C ALA A 81 7.30 3.71 -0.42
N ALA A 82 7.91 2.90 -1.30
CA ALA A 82 8.95 1.96 -0.96
C ALA A 82 10.33 2.64 -0.87
N GLY A 83 11.19 2.12 0.01
CA GLY A 83 12.59 2.54 0.12
C GLY A 83 12.83 3.80 0.96
N TRP A 84 11.87 4.19 1.81
CA TRP A 84 12.01 5.36 2.69
C TRP A 84 12.28 4.92 4.12
N PHE A 85 13.42 5.35 4.65
CA PHE A 85 13.72 5.20 6.08
C PHE A 85 12.83 6.11 6.92
N LYS A 86 12.36 5.55 8.04
CA LYS A 86 11.71 6.26 9.14
C LYS A 86 12.69 7.25 9.78
N ASN A 87 12.23 8.47 10.02
CA ASN A 87 12.92 9.45 10.86
C ASN A 87 11.89 10.43 11.47
N PRO A 88 12.25 11.15 12.56
CA PRO A 88 11.29 11.97 13.30
C PRO A 88 10.62 13.06 12.45
N GLN A 89 11.34 13.65 11.49
CA GLN A 89 10.78 14.68 10.62
C GLN A 89 9.72 14.14 9.67
N ARG A 90 9.89 12.91 9.17
CA ARG A 90 8.98 12.29 8.20
C ARG A 90 7.75 11.68 8.84
N GLU A 91 7.82 11.30 10.11
CA GLU A 91 6.70 10.77 10.88
C GLU A 91 5.63 11.83 11.18
N LYS A 92 5.98 13.12 11.11
CA LYS A 92 5.03 14.23 11.30
C LYS A 92 3.87 14.24 10.30
N TYR A 93 3.99 13.54 9.16
CA TYR A 93 3.00 13.57 8.08
C TYR A 93 2.80 12.22 7.38
N ALA A 94 3.28 11.13 7.98
CA ALA A 94 3.19 9.80 7.39
C ALA A 94 3.33 8.70 8.44
N GLN A 95 2.62 7.59 8.20
CA GLN A 95 2.75 6.35 8.95
C GLN A 95 3.79 5.43 8.31
N TYR A 96 4.41 4.59 9.14
CA TYR A 96 5.37 3.59 8.70
C TYR A 96 4.91 2.22 9.19
N ALA A 97 4.43 1.38 8.27
CA ALA A 97 4.03 0.00 8.57
C ALA A 97 5.23 -0.97 8.60
N LEU A 98 6.29 -0.65 7.85
CA LEU A 98 7.56 -1.39 7.82
C LEU A 98 8.71 -0.38 7.85
N ARG A 99 9.90 -0.78 8.32
CA ARG A 99 11.07 0.11 8.49
C ARG A 99 11.50 0.86 7.20
N HIS A 100 11.09 0.36 6.04
CA HIS A 100 11.38 0.94 4.71
C HIS A 100 10.13 1.33 3.90
N LEU A 101 8.94 1.29 4.52
CA LEU A 101 7.66 1.59 3.86
C LEU A 101 7.00 2.80 4.51
N LYS A 102 6.74 3.84 3.72
CA LYS A 102 6.12 5.08 4.17
C LYS A 102 4.73 5.22 3.55
N CYS A 103 3.69 5.36 4.34
CA CYS A 103 2.31 5.54 3.90
C CYS A 103 1.76 6.89 4.38
N ASN A 104 0.84 7.49 3.64
CA ASN A 104 0.06 8.61 4.17
C ASN A 104 -1.01 8.13 5.16
N THR A 105 -1.55 9.06 5.94
CA THR A 105 -2.44 8.80 7.09
C THR A 105 -3.92 9.00 6.73
N GLN A 106 -4.36 8.61 5.52
CA GLN A 106 -5.79 8.71 5.19
C GLN A 106 -6.65 7.86 6.14
#